data_AF-K7AYK4-F1
#
_entry.id   AF-K7AYK4-F1
#
_cell.length_a   1.000
_cell.length_b   1.000
_cell.length_c   1.000
_cell.angle_alpha   90.00
_cell.angle_beta   90.00
_cell.angle_gamma   90.00
#
_symmetry.space_group_name_H-M   'P 1'
#
loop_
_entity.id
_entity.type
_entity.pdbx_description
1 polymer ?
#
loop_
_entity_poly.entity_id
_entity_poly.type
_entity_poly.pdbx_seq_one_letter_code
_entity_poly.pdbx_strand_id
1 'polypeptide(L)'
;MYIIELNYPGTRLQFEDQSLKHEIEGMLSNLQRIVTEAAISLSMYEASNSTQRNHRQEMEQENELRQEIDLHVRNDAEDDYYQDFDKYRLITEKKLRASKAELGIIPRSYLHQIPFIHAHTFVYSVDSFAKFLEELVEYKCIPKSTQDCLNEFNRLFPSVRKIRNSALHIEDRSRGYGLWKDKKKGKKMDTSGFLGLSNLEGNQLCYTIDDGTY
;
A
#
# COMPACT_ATOMS: atom_id res chain seq x y z
N MET A 1 9.36 -13.90 6.27
CA MET A 1 8.31 -13.64 7.29
C MET A 1 8.99 -13.18 8.57
N TYR A 2 8.62 -12.01 9.05
CA TYR A 2 9.18 -11.42 10.27
C TYR A 2 8.36 -11.84 11.48
N ILE A 3 9.03 -12.39 12.49
CA ILE A 3 8.46 -12.73 13.79
C ILE A 3 9.14 -11.83 14.81
N ILE A 4 8.34 -11.12 15.59
CA ILE A 4 8.82 -10.16 16.59
C ILE A 4 8.43 -10.69 17.96
N GLU A 5 9.44 -10.92 18.80
CA GLU A 5 9.25 -11.35 20.18
C GLU A 5 9.07 -10.12 21.07
N LEU A 6 7.90 -9.99 21.68
CA LEU A 6 7.59 -8.94 22.65
C LEU A 6 7.76 -9.47 24.07
N ASN A 7 8.63 -8.83 24.82
CA ASN A 7 8.87 -9.15 26.22
C ASN A 7 8.25 -8.09 27.11
N TYR A 8 7.38 -8.52 28.03
CA TYR A 8 6.75 -7.64 29.01
C TYR A 8 7.41 -7.84 30.37
N PRO A 9 7.88 -6.78 31.03
CA PRO A 9 8.52 -6.90 32.34
C PRO A 9 7.55 -7.26 33.48
N GLY A 10 6.25 -7.36 33.18
CA GLY A 10 5.19 -7.69 34.15
C GLY A 10 3.85 -7.91 33.46
N THR A 11 2.79 -8.05 34.25
CA THR A 11 1.44 -8.38 33.75
C THR A 11 0.45 -7.22 33.80
N ARG A 12 0.73 -6.14 34.54
CA ARG A 12 -0.17 -5.00 34.72
C ARG A 12 0.59 -3.70 34.93
N LEU A 13 0.02 -2.60 34.44
CA LEU A 13 0.50 -1.26 34.77
C LEU A 13 0.02 -0.84 36.17
N GLN A 14 0.89 -0.17 36.90
CA GLN A 14 0.61 0.36 38.24
C GLN A 14 0.30 1.86 38.14
N PHE A 15 -0.98 2.20 38.26
CA PHE A 15 -1.49 3.57 38.24
C PHE A 15 -2.59 3.72 39.29
N GLU A 16 -2.62 4.87 39.96
CA GLU A 16 -3.68 5.23 40.92
C GLU A 16 -5.01 5.50 40.18
N ASP A 17 -4.94 6.27 39.09
CA ASP A 17 -6.07 6.55 38.22
C ASP A 17 -6.33 5.38 37.25
N GLN A 18 -7.48 4.72 37.42
CA GLN A 18 -7.88 3.59 36.58
C GLN A 18 -8.28 4.00 35.16
N SER A 19 -8.78 5.22 34.95
CA SER A 19 -9.13 5.71 33.62
C SER A 19 -7.87 5.92 32.79
N LEU A 20 -6.90 6.64 33.37
CA LEU A 20 -5.58 6.86 32.76
C LEU A 20 -4.86 5.55 32.47
N LYS A 21 -4.92 4.60 33.40
CA LYS A 21 -4.39 3.26 33.20
C LYS A 21 -4.98 2.59 31.95
N HIS A 22 -6.30 2.59 31.82
CA HIS A 22 -6.98 1.92 30.71
C HIS A 22 -6.62 2.54 29.36
N GLU A 23 -6.50 3.86 29.33
CA GLU A 23 -6.08 4.61 28.14
C GLU A 23 -4.66 4.22 27.70
N ILE A 24 -3.69 4.24 28.63
CA ILE A 24 -2.30 3.87 28.35
C ILE A 24 -2.20 2.38 27.95
N GLU A 25 -2.90 1.47 28.64
CA GLU A 25 -2.96 0.05 28.27
C GLU A 25 -3.51 -0.13 26.85
N GLY A 26 -4.54 0.63 26.48
CA GLY A 26 -5.07 0.67 25.13
C GLY A 26 -4.05 1.12 24.08
N MET A 27 -3.29 2.18 24.37
CA MET A 27 -2.24 2.67 23.47
C MET A 27 -1.10 1.65 23.28
N LEU A 28 -0.65 0.99 24.36
CA LEU A 28 0.38 -0.05 24.30
C LEU A 28 -0.10 -1.29 23.51
N SER A 29 -1.36 -1.70 23.70
CA SER A 29 -1.97 -2.79 22.94
C SER A 29 -2.05 -2.46 21.44
N ASN A 30 -2.39 -1.22 21.10
CA ASN A 30 -2.39 -0.76 19.71
C ASN A 30 -0.98 -0.73 19.11
N LEU A 31 0.04 -0.27 19.85
CA LEU A 31 1.43 -0.32 19.40
C LEU A 31 1.87 -1.74 19.05
N GLN A 32 1.53 -2.73 19.88
CA GLN A 32 1.78 -4.14 19.58
C GLN A 32 1.09 -4.60 18.28
N ARG A 33 -0.18 -4.23 18.10
CA ARG A 33 -0.93 -4.59 16.90
C ARG A 33 -0.31 -3.97 15.65
N ILE A 34 0.09 -2.70 15.73
CA ILE A 34 0.72 -1.96 14.64
C ILE A 34 2.05 -2.60 14.23
N VAL A 35 2.87 -3.02 15.20
CA VAL A 35 4.13 -3.73 14.93
C VAL A 35 3.87 -5.04 14.18
N THR A 36 2.80 -5.75 14.54
CA THR A 36 2.37 -6.97 13.85
C THR A 36 1.92 -6.68 12.42
N GLU A 37 1.12 -5.63 12.21
CA GLU A 37 0.68 -5.19 10.88
C GLU A 37 1.87 -4.80 9.99
N ALA A 38 2.87 -4.10 10.54
CA ALA A 38 4.10 -3.77 9.85
C ALA A 38 4.91 -5.03 9.45
N ALA A 39 5.04 -6.00 10.36
CA ALA A 39 5.75 -7.25 10.08
C ALA A 39 5.07 -8.08 8.98
N ILE A 40 3.73 -8.17 9.02
CA ILE A 40 2.94 -8.89 8.01
C ILE A 40 3.05 -8.20 6.66
N SER A 41 2.82 -6.88 6.61
CA SER A 41 2.86 -6.12 5.36
C SER A 41 4.24 -6.19 4.70
N LEU A 42 5.33 -6.07 5.47
CA LEU A 42 6.68 -6.25 4.94
C LEU A 42 6.91 -7.68 4.41
N SER A 43 6.46 -8.70 5.13
CA SER A 43 6.59 -10.09 4.69
C SER A 43 5.84 -10.36 3.37
N MET A 44 4.64 -9.80 3.23
CA MET A 44 3.82 -9.96 2.03
C MET A 44 4.39 -9.17 0.84
N TYR A 45 4.95 -7.99 1.12
CA TYR A 45 5.69 -7.21 0.14
C TYR A 45 6.85 -8.01 -0.46
N GLU A 46 7.72 -8.56 0.39
CA GLU A 46 8.87 -9.36 -0.06
C GLU A 46 8.46 -10.62 -0.81
N ALA A 47 7.41 -11.32 -0.35
CA ALA A 47 6.86 -12.47 -1.05
C ALA A 47 6.35 -12.09 -2.46
N SER A 48 5.66 -10.95 -2.58
CA SER A 48 5.15 -10.47 -3.87
C SER A 48 6.27 -10.07 -4.86
N ASN A 49 7.39 -9.54 -4.36
CA ASN A 49 8.54 -9.15 -5.18
C ASN A 49 9.47 -10.32 -5.54
N SER A 50 9.55 -11.35 -4.69
CA SER A 50 10.42 -12.52 -4.90
C SER A 50 9.82 -13.60 -5.81
N THR A 51 8.52 -13.50 -6.12
CA THR A 51 7.84 -14.45 -6.99
C THR A 51 8.32 -14.28 -8.44
N GLN A 52 9.28 -15.10 -8.87
CA GLN A 52 9.66 -15.21 -10.29
C GLN A 52 8.50 -15.78 -11.09
N ARG A 53 7.83 -14.93 -11.86
CA ARG A 53 6.78 -15.37 -12.77
C ARG A 53 7.36 -15.92 -14.06
N ASN A 54 6.86 -17.08 -14.46
CA ASN A 54 7.08 -17.57 -15.81
C ASN A 54 6.10 -16.88 -16.77
N HIS A 55 6.41 -15.64 -17.14
CA HIS A 55 5.58 -14.81 -18.00
C HIS A 55 5.21 -15.49 -19.33
N ARG A 56 6.08 -16.38 -19.83
CA ARG A 56 5.83 -17.10 -21.08
C ARG A 56 4.69 -18.10 -20.92
N GLN A 57 4.73 -18.94 -19.89
CA GLN A 57 3.66 -19.90 -19.62
C GLN A 57 2.33 -19.20 -19.31
N GLU A 58 2.36 -18.11 -18.55
CA GLU A 58 1.16 -17.31 -18.26
C GLU A 58 0.55 -16.69 -19.54
N MET A 59 1.39 -16.26 -20.50
CA MET A 59 0.91 -15.75 -21.78
C MET A 59 0.33 -16.86 -22.66
N GLU A 60 0.96 -18.04 -22.69
CA GLU A 60 0.49 -19.19 -23.46
C GLU A 60 -0.91 -19.63 -22.98
N GLN A 61 -1.08 -19.83 -21.67
CA GLN A 61 -2.39 -20.18 -21.07
C GLN A 61 -3.47 -19.12 -21.31
N GLU A 62 -3.10 -17.84 -21.20
CA GLU A 62 -4.03 -16.74 -21.44
C GLU A 62 -4.49 -16.66 -22.90
N ASN A 63 -3.57 -16.93 -23.83
CA ASN A 63 -3.87 -16.95 -25.26
C ASN A 63 -4.76 -18.14 -25.64
N GLU A 64 -4.50 -19.32 -25.10
CA GLU A 64 -5.33 -20.52 -25.32
C GLU A 64 -6.77 -20.28 -24.84
N LEU A 65 -6.96 -19.80 -23.62
CA LEU A 65 -8.28 -19.49 -23.07
C LEU A 65 -9.00 -18.42 -23.91
N ARG A 66 -8.27 -17.41 -24.38
CA ARG A 66 -8.85 -16.36 -25.24
C ARG A 66 -9.31 -16.92 -26.58
N GLN A 67 -8.53 -17.81 -27.19
CA GLN A 67 -8.88 -18.46 -28.46
C GLN A 67 -10.14 -19.32 -28.32
N GLU A 68 -10.24 -20.10 -27.25
CA GLU A 68 -11.41 -20.94 -26.99
C GLU A 68 -12.70 -20.09 -26.86
N ILE A 69 -12.63 -19.00 -26.08
CA ILE A 69 -13.78 -18.11 -25.88
C ILE A 69 -14.14 -17.37 -27.17
N ASP A 70 -13.16 -16.92 -27.95
CA ASP A 70 -13.41 -16.24 -29.22
C ASP A 70 -14.05 -17.17 -30.25
N LEU A 71 -13.63 -18.44 -30.31
CA LEU A 71 -14.26 -19.47 -31.14
C LEU A 71 -15.72 -19.68 -30.74
N HIS A 72 -16.02 -19.77 -29.44
CA HIS A 72 -17.40 -19.88 -28.95
C HIS A 72 -18.25 -18.66 -29.32
N VAL A 73 -17.74 -17.44 -29.10
CA VAL A 73 -18.46 -16.20 -29.45
C VAL A 73 -18.68 -16.10 -30.96
N ARG A 74 -17.72 -16.52 -31.77
CA ARG A 74 -17.84 -16.54 -33.23
C ARG A 74 -18.87 -17.55 -33.71
N ASN A 75 -18.90 -18.75 -33.13
CA ASN A 75 -19.91 -19.75 -33.44
C ASN A 75 -21.33 -19.30 -33.04
N ASP A 76 -21.46 -18.63 -31.89
CA ASP A 76 -22.75 -18.08 -31.43
C ASP A 76 -23.27 -16.94 -32.32
N ALA A 77 -22.36 -16.22 -32.98
CA ALA A 77 -22.65 -15.01 -33.76
C ALA A 77 -22.79 -15.25 -35.27
N GLU A 78 -22.39 -16.41 -35.78
CA GLU A 78 -22.44 -16.80 -37.20
C GLU A 78 -21.98 -15.65 -38.14
N ASP A 79 -22.80 -15.26 -39.11
CA ASP A 79 -22.48 -14.23 -40.12
C ASP A 79 -22.46 -12.80 -39.55
N ASP A 80 -23.10 -12.56 -38.39
CA ASP A 80 -23.15 -11.24 -37.76
C ASP A 80 -21.79 -10.85 -37.13
N TYR A 81 -20.92 -11.82 -36.85
CA TYR A 81 -19.62 -11.59 -36.21
C TYR A 81 -18.77 -10.56 -36.96
N TYR A 82 -18.78 -10.65 -38.30
CA TYR A 82 -17.99 -9.77 -39.17
C TYR A 82 -18.68 -8.43 -39.47
N GLN A 83 -20.00 -8.35 -39.27
CA GLN A 83 -20.73 -7.10 -39.47
C GLN A 83 -20.60 -6.15 -38.27
N ASP A 84 -20.48 -6.70 -37.06
CA ASP A 84 -20.36 -5.92 -35.83
C ASP A 84 -19.17 -6.38 -34.97
N PHE A 85 -17.99 -6.29 -35.56
CA PHE A 85 -16.74 -6.76 -34.95
C PHE A 85 -16.49 -6.17 -33.55
N ASP A 86 -16.75 -4.88 -33.34
CA ASP A 86 -16.51 -4.22 -32.05
C ASP A 86 -17.44 -4.73 -30.94
N LYS A 87 -18.71 -4.98 -31.26
CA LYS A 87 -19.65 -5.60 -30.32
C LYS A 87 -19.17 -6.97 -29.88
N TYR A 88 -18.81 -7.84 -30.83
CA TYR A 88 -18.39 -9.20 -30.51
C TYR A 88 -17.04 -9.26 -29.81
N ARG A 89 -16.10 -8.37 -30.16
CA ARG A 89 -14.86 -8.17 -29.39
C ARG A 89 -15.13 -7.83 -27.92
N LEU A 90 -16.05 -6.91 -27.65
CA LEU A 90 -16.43 -6.55 -26.28
C LEU A 90 -17.11 -7.70 -25.54
N ILE A 91 -17.91 -8.53 -26.23
CA ILE A 91 -18.51 -9.74 -25.66
C ILE A 91 -17.43 -10.76 -25.30
N THR A 92 -16.48 -11.03 -26.20
CA THR A 92 -15.32 -11.89 -25.95
C THR A 92 -14.52 -11.40 -24.74
N GLU A 93 -14.21 -10.10 -24.65
CA GLU A 93 -13.50 -9.53 -23.50
C GLU A 93 -14.27 -9.62 -22.18
N LYS A 94 -15.61 -9.55 -22.21
CA LYS A 94 -16.44 -9.76 -21.01
C LYS A 94 -16.44 -11.22 -20.58
N LYS A 95 -16.65 -12.17 -21.52
CA LYS A 95 -16.61 -13.61 -21.24
C LYS A 95 -15.23 -14.02 -20.71
N LEU A 96 -14.15 -13.55 -21.34
CA LEU A 96 -12.77 -13.81 -20.89
C LEU A 96 -12.52 -13.34 -19.46
N ARG A 97 -13.01 -12.16 -19.08
CA ARG A 97 -12.89 -11.68 -17.69
C ARG A 97 -13.67 -12.54 -16.70
N ALA A 98 -14.88 -12.97 -17.07
CA ALA A 98 -15.69 -13.85 -16.23
C ALA A 98 -15.01 -15.22 -16.03
N SER A 99 -14.57 -15.87 -17.11
CA SER A 99 -13.89 -17.16 -17.04
C SER A 99 -12.59 -17.09 -16.24
N LYS A 100 -11.80 -16.03 -16.40
CA LYS A 100 -10.61 -15.82 -15.56
C LYS A 100 -10.97 -15.72 -14.08
N ALA A 101 -12.05 -15.01 -13.74
CA ALA A 101 -12.50 -14.88 -12.37
C ALA A 101 -12.99 -16.22 -11.78
N GLU A 102 -13.75 -17.01 -12.56
CA GLU A 102 -14.21 -18.36 -12.17
C GLU A 102 -13.04 -19.32 -11.92
N LEU A 103 -11.98 -19.22 -12.72
CA LEU A 103 -10.75 -20.00 -12.55
C LEU A 103 -9.84 -19.46 -11.42
N GLY A 104 -10.23 -18.38 -10.74
CA GLY A 104 -9.42 -17.75 -9.69
C GLY A 104 -8.15 -17.06 -10.22
N ILE A 105 -8.06 -16.79 -11.52
CA ILE A 105 -6.91 -16.14 -12.16
C ILE A 105 -6.98 -14.65 -11.88
N ILE A 106 -6.03 -14.14 -11.11
CA ILE A 106 -5.92 -12.72 -10.78
C ILE A 106 -5.36 -11.95 -12.00
N PRO A 107 -5.96 -10.81 -12.41
CA PRO A 107 -5.44 -10.00 -13.49
C PRO A 107 -4.00 -9.52 -13.24
N ARG A 108 -3.16 -9.47 -14.28
CA ARG A 108 -1.78 -8.96 -14.19
C ARG A 108 -1.70 -7.55 -13.60
N SER A 109 -2.63 -6.68 -13.98
CA SER A 109 -2.73 -5.32 -13.43
C SER A 109 -2.94 -5.34 -11.91
N TYR A 110 -3.71 -6.28 -11.38
CA TYR A 110 -3.95 -6.40 -9.94
C TYR A 110 -2.71 -6.95 -9.26
N LEU A 111 -2.09 -7.96 -9.87
CA LEU A 111 -0.86 -8.55 -9.36
C LEU A 111 0.28 -7.53 -9.26
N HIS A 112 0.38 -6.62 -10.23
CA HIS A 112 1.33 -5.51 -10.17
C HIS A 112 1.03 -4.55 -9.01
N GLN A 113 -0.23 -4.40 -8.59
CA GLN A 113 -0.62 -3.51 -7.50
C GLN A 113 -0.39 -4.10 -6.10
N ILE A 114 -0.31 -5.43 -5.97
CA ILE A 114 -0.07 -6.11 -4.68
C ILE A 114 1.13 -5.55 -3.91
N PRO A 115 2.34 -5.43 -4.48
CA PRO A 115 3.48 -4.87 -3.76
C PRO A 115 3.24 -3.43 -3.31
N PHE A 116 2.56 -2.60 -4.11
CA PHE A 116 2.21 -1.23 -3.73
C PHE A 116 1.27 -1.20 -2.52
N ILE A 117 0.25 -2.06 -2.50
CA ILE A 117 -0.69 -2.17 -1.38
C ILE A 117 0.09 -2.48 -0.10
N HIS A 118 0.97 -3.48 -0.13
CA HIS A 118 1.75 -3.87 1.05
C HIS A 118 2.76 -2.80 1.47
N ALA A 119 3.41 -2.11 0.54
CA ALA A 119 4.28 -0.98 0.83
C ALA A 119 3.51 0.17 1.52
N HIS A 120 2.30 0.49 1.06
CA HIS A 120 1.44 1.50 1.69
C HIS A 120 0.99 1.09 3.09
N THR A 121 0.57 -0.17 3.25
CA THR A 121 0.21 -0.70 4.57
C THR A 121 1.39 -0.58 5.53
N PHE A 122 2.59 -0.95 5.10
CA PHE A 122 3.79 -0.85 5.92
C PHE A 122 4.07 0.60 6.34
N VAL A 123 4.09 1.54 5.39
CA VAL A 123 4.31 2.97 5.68
C VAL A 123 3.25 3.52 6.63
N TYR A 124 1.98 3.12 6.44
CA TYR A 124 0.89 3.54 7.31
C TYR A 124 1.05 3.00 8.74
N SER A 125 1.39 1.71 8.90
CA SER A 125 1.62 1.10 10.21
C SER A 125 2.80 1.76 10.92
N VAL A 126 3.93 1.96 10.24
CA VAL A 126 5.12 2.60 10.82
C VAL A 126 4.83 4.06 11.22
N ASP A 127 4.11 4.84 10.40
CA ASP A 127 3.69 6.21 10.78
C ASP A 127 2.74 6.20 11.99
N SER A 128 1.82 5.24 12.04
CA SER A 128 0.87 5.11 13.14
C SER A 128 1.58 4.79 14.45
N PHE A 129 2.61 3.94 14.40
CA PHE A 129 3.46 3.66 15.55
C PHE A 129 4.07 4.94 16.14
N ALA A 130 4.60 5.81 15.27
CA ALA A 130 5.15 7.11 15.66
C ALA A 130 4.12 7.99 16.37
N LYS A 131 2.89 8.06 15.84
CA LYS A 131 1.80 8.85 16.43
C LYS A 131 1.43 8.36 17.83
N PHE A 132 1.30 7.05 18.03
CA PHE A 132 1.02 6.51 19.36
C PHE A 132 2.14 6.83 20.35
N LEU A 133 3.41 6.81 19.92
CA LEU A 133 4.52 7.27 20.76
C LEU A 133 4.46 8.77 21.07
N GLU A 134 4.14 9.61 20.09
CA GLU A 134 3.95 11.06 20.29
C GLU A 134 2.88 11.33 21.35
N GLU A 135 1.71 10.70 21.22
CA GLU A 135 0.62 10.87 22.19
C GLU A 135 0.99 10.34 23.58
N LEU A 136 1.71 9.20 23.67
CA LEU A 136 2.16 8.66 24.97
C LEU A 136 3.10 9.61 25.71
N VAL A 137 3.97 10.34 25.00
CA VAL A 137 4.95 11.25 25.61
C VAL A 137 4.28 12.46 26.27
N GLU A 138 3.06 12.83 25.86
CA GLU A 138 2.32 13.96 26.44
C GLU A 138 1.79 13.68 27.86
N TYR A 139 1.72 12.41 28.27
CA TYR A 139 1.27 12.06 29.62
C TYR A 139 2.38 12.30 30.65
N LYS A 140 2.08 13.10 31.67
CA LYS A 140 3.01 13.47 32.76
C LYS A 140 3.62 12.30 33.53
N CYS A 141 2.93 11.16 33.56
CA CYS A 141 3.31 9.96 34.30
C CYS A 141 4.16 8.98 33.49
N ILE A 142 4.43 9.28 32.21
CA ILE A 142 5.20 8.39 31.34
C ILE A 142 6.71 8.60 31.54
N PRO A 143 7.51 7.51 31.57
CA PRO A 143 8.95 7.61 31.73
C PRO A 143 9.63 8.37 30.59
N LYS A 144 10.73 9.07 30.91
CA LYS A 144 11.55 9.78 29.93
C LYS A 144 12.10 8.88 28.82
N SER A 145 12.29 7.59 29.09
CA SER A 145 12.71 6.60 28.09
C SER A 145 11.76 6.52 26.88
N THR A 146 10.47 6.82 27.05
CA THR A 146 9.52 6.87 25.93
C THR A 146 9.83 8.00 24.96
N GLN A 147 10.27 9.16 25.48
CA GLN A 147 10.75 10.27 24.66
C GLN A 147 12.02 9.88 23.89
N ASP A 148 12.94 9.14 24.53
CA ASP A 148 14.15 8.64 23.88
C ASP A 148 13.81 7.65 22.76
N CYS A 149 12.83 6.77 22.96
CA CYS A 149 12.30 5.89 21.92
C CYS A 149 11.70 6.66 20.74
N LEU A 150 10.91 7.71 21.00
CA LEU A 150 10.34 8.56 19.95
C LEU A 150 11.45 9.29 19.16
N ASN A 151 12.47 9.79 19.84
CA ASN A 151 13.61 10.45 19.21
C ASN A 151 14.38 9.49 18.30
N GLU A 152 14.64 8.27 18.79
CA GLU A 152 15.32 7.23 18.03
C GLU A 152 14.48 6.79 16.83
N PHE A 153 13.17 6.65 17.00
CA PHE A 153 12.24 6.35 15.92
C PHE A 153 12.32 7.41 14.82
N ASN A 154 12.23 8.70 15.18
CA ASN A 154 12.31 9.79 14.22
C ASN A 154 13.68 9.89 13.52
N ARG A 155 14.76 9.50 14.21
CA ARG A 155 16.10 9.41 13.63
C ARG A 155 16.20 8.28 12.59
N LEU A 156 15.61 7.11 12.88
CA LEU A 156 15.63 5.95 11.98
C LEU A 156 14.66 6.11 10.80
N PHE A 157 13.52 6.76 11.00
CA PHE A 157 12.44 6.89 10.02
C PHE A 157 12.07 8.36 9.69
N PRO A 158 13.03 9.20 9.25
CA PRO A 158 12.82 10.64 9.11
C PRO A 158 11.81 11.03 7.99
N SER A 159 11.58 10.14 7.03
CA SER A 159 10.77 10.41 5.83
C SER A 159 9.38 9.80 5.85
N VAL A 160 9.10 8.84 6.75
CA VAL A 160 7.84 8.05 6.74
C VAL A 160 6.60 8.93 6.77
N ARG A 161 6.56 9.91 7.68
CA ARG A 161 5.45 10.88 7.78
C ARG A 161 5.23 11.66 6.48
N LYS A 162 6.32 12.05 5.81
CA LYS A 162 6.25 12.79 4.54
C LYS A 162 5.69 11.92 3.42
N ILE A 163 6.17 10.67 3.31
CA ILE A 163 5.71 9.68 2.33
C ILE A 163 4.22 9.41 2.54
N ARG A 164 3.80 9.11 3.78
CA ARG A 164 2.40 8.86 4.15
C ARG A 164 1.50 10.05 3.81
N ASN A 165 1.92 11.28 4.12
CA ASN A 165 1.14 12.47 3.79
C ASN A 165 1.00 12.67 2.27
N SER A 166 2.05 12.37 1.50
CA SER A 166 1.97 12.40 0.04
C SER A 166 1.04 11.33 -0.53
N ALA A 167 1.03 10.12 0.06
CA ALA A 167 0.13 9.04 -0.32
C ALA A 167 -1.34 9.39 -0.05
N LEU A 168 -1.64 10.02 1.09
CA LEU A 168 -3.01 10.42 1.47
C LEU A 168 -3.57 11.57 0.65
N HIS A 169 -2.71 12.39 0.05
CA HIS A 169 -3.11 13.59 -0.72
C HIS A 169 -2.70 13.48 -2.18
N ILE A 170 -2.84 12.28 -2.76
CA ILE A 170 -2.43 11.98 -4.12
C ILE A 170 -3.20 12.82 -5.16
N GLU A 171 -4.44 13.19 -4.87
CA GLU A 171 -5.28 14.07 -5.69
C GLU A 171 -4.77 15.51 -5.74
N ASP A 172 -4.18 15.99 -4.64
CA ASP A 172 -3.56 17.30 -4.60
C ASP A 172 -2.22 17.28 -5.32
N ARG A 173 -1.44 16.21 -5.11
CA ARG A 173 -0.16 15.99 -5.81
C ARG A 173 -0.35 15.89 -7.32
N SER A 174 -1.34 15.15 -7.79
CA SER A 174 -1.63 15.00 -9.24
C SER A 174 -2.01 16.33 -9.91
N ARG A 175 -2.52 17.29 -9.14
CA ARG A 175 -2.85 18.65 -9.62
C ARG A 175 -1.68 19.63 -9.55
N GLY A 176 -0.51 19.16 -9.10
CA GLY A 176 0.67 19.97 -8.88
C GLY A 176 0.63 20.80 -7.60
N TYR A 177 -0.21 20.44 -6.61
CA TYR A 177 -0.18 21.07 -5.29
C TYR A 177 0.72 20.29 -4.32
N GLY A 178 1.44 21.04 -3.49
CA GLY A 178 2.35 20.49 -2.50
C GLY A 178 1.68 20.27 -1.16
N LEU A 179 2.16 20.98 -0.16
CA LEU A 179 1.55 20.95 1.17
C LEU A 179 0.16 21.60 1.11
N TRP A 180 -0.74 21.17 2.00
CA TRP A 180 -2.06 21.80 2.21
C TRP A 180 -1.98 23.34 2.31
N LYS A 181 -0.94 23.86 2.97
CA LYS A 181 -0.71 25.31 3.11
C LYS A 181 -0.50 26.00 1.77
N ASP A 182 0.15 25.35 0.81
CA ASP A 182 0.40 25.89 -0.54
C ASP A 182 -0.85 25.84 -1.39
N LYS A 183 -1.62 24.74 -1.31
CA LYS A 183 -2.95 24.62 -1.91
C LYS A 183 -3.88 25.75 -1.47
N LYS A 184 -3.93 26.05 -0.16
CA LYS A 184 -4.76 27.15 0.37
C LYS A 184 -4.35 28.53 -0.18
N LYS A 185 -3.08 28.69 -0.55
CA LYS A 185 -2.54 29.90 -1.19
C LYS A 185 -2.65 29.89 -2.71
N GLY A 186 -3.23 28.84 -3.31
CA GLY A 186 -3.27 28.64 -4.75
C GLY A 186 -1.90 28.42 -5.40
N LYS A 187 -0.84 28.21 -4.59
CA LYS A 187 0.53 28.06 -5.08
C LYS A 187 0.75 26.62 -5.54
N LYS A 188 1.00 26.45 -6.83
CA LYS A 188 1.45 25.17 -7.39
C LYS A 188 2.94 24.96 -7.10
N MET A 189 3.34 23.71 -7.09
CA MET A 189 4.74 23.30 -7.04
C MET A 189 5.42 23.72 -8.33
N ASP A 190 6.69 24.12 -8.24
CA ASP A 190 7.51 24.34 -9.42
C ASP A 190 7.95 22.96 -9.94
N THR A 191 7.52 22.61 -11.15
CA THR A 191 7.72 21.26 -11.70
C THR A 191 8.39 21.36 -13.05
N SER A 192 9.69 21.07 -13.12
CA SER A 192 10.49 21.08 -14.35
C SER A 192 10.50 19.74 -15.10
N GLY A 193 9.89 18.68 -14.56
CA GLY A 193 10.00 17.33 -15.10
C GLY A 193 8.90 16.35 -14.66
N PHE A 194 9.32 15.15 -14.26
CA PHE A 194 8.44 14.02 -13.95
C PHE A 194 7.75 14.15 -12.59
N LEU A 195 6.47 13.76 -12.54
CA LEU A 195 5.69 13.64 -11.32
C LEU A 195 5.47 12.15 -11.02
N GLY A 196 6.22 11.62 -10.04
CA GLY A 196 6.07 10.26 -9.56
C GLY A 196 4.96 10.17 -8.53
N LEU A 197 3.84 9.54 -8.89
CA LEU A 197 2.74 9.27 -7.96
C LEU A 197 2.77 7.78 -7.59
N SER A 198 3.21 7.48 -6.37
CA SER A 198 3.29 6.12 -5.87
C SER A 198 4.17 5.23 -6.74
N ASN A 199 5.43 5.63 -6.90
CA ASN A 199 6.43 4.81 -7.60
C ASN A 199 7.13 3.88 -6.62
N LEU A 200 7.36 2.64 -7.05
CA LEU A 200 8.08 1.65 -6.28
C LEU A 200 9.28 1.20 -7.11
N GLU A 201 10.48 1.60 -6.69
CA GLU A 201 11.72 1.12 -7.30
C GLU A 201 12.51 0.32 -6.26
N GLY A 202 12.64 -0.99 -6.50
CA GLY A 202 13.25 -1.89 -5.53
C GLY A 202 12.49 -1.88 -4.20
N ASN A 203 13.09 -1.31 -3.15
CA ASN A 203 12.48 -1.15 -1.83
C ASN A 203 12.11 0.32 -1.50
N GLN A 204 12.17 1.21 -2.49
CA GLN A 204 11.92 2.63 -2.32
C GLN A 204 10.52 2.98 -2.81
N LEU A 205 9.68 3.44 -1.87
CA LEU A 205 8.36 3.99 -2.18
C LEU A 205 8.46 5.51 -2.28
N CYS A 206 8.22 6.04 -3.48
CA CYS A 206 8.55 7.41 -3.84
C CYS A 206 7.32 8.21 -4.29
N TYR A 207 7.31 9.47 -3.87
CA TYR A 207 6.35 10.50 -4.23
C TYR A 207 7.14 11.78 -4.55
N THR A 208 7.66 11.89 -5.77
CA THR A 208 8.63 12.91 -6.18
C THR A 208 8.07 13.85 -7.24
N ILE A 209 8.58 15.08 -7.21
CA ILE A 209 8.29 16.16 -8.15
C ILE A 209 9.63 16.80 -8.53
N ASP A 210 10.55 16.02 -9.10
CA ASP A 210 11.74 16.48 -9.82
C ASP A 210 12.36 15.29 -10.57
N ASP A 211 13.26 15.58 -11.53
CA ASP A 211 13.96 14.82 -12.60
C ASP A 211 13.98 13.27 -12.68
N GLY A 212 13.37 12.56 -11.73
CA GLY A 212 13.26 11.12 -11.71
C GLY A 212 14.56 10.44 -11.27
N THR A 213 15.56 11.19 -10.82
CA THR A 213 16.79 10.61 -10.27
C THR A 213 16.62 10.25 -8.79
N TYR A 214 17.14 9.07 -8.45
CA TYR A 214 16.95 8.36 -7.19
C TYR A 214 17.96 8.78 -6.11
#